data_AF-A0AAP9J8F8-F1
#
_entry.id   AF-A0AAP9J8F8-F1
#
_cell.length_a   1.000
_cell.length_b   1.000
_cell.length_c   1.000
_cell.angle_alpha   90.00
_cell.angle_beta   90.00
_cell.angle_gamma   90.00
#
_symmetry.space_group_name_H-M   'P 1'
#
loop_
_entity.id
_entity.type
_entity.pdbx_description
1 polymer ?
#
loop_
_entity_poly.entity_id
_entity_poly.type
_entity_poly.pdbx_seq_one_letter_code
_entity_poly.pdbx_strand_id
1 'polypeptide(L)'
;MAIPISARRDGANIMHCTGPDVCKTPMGSSMVPVPYMSMVALGSSVRTSRTVRNNGKQDFQLNSRALVVTGHEPGVGKGVKVSGYKSHALAKKGSKTVFSEGWAVVRDSDPAWINRPGPGGTEPHRTMGEEKVPILLAGSGGTPGNNRAQNRQVRALGKQYGLTDDQLEQLHEIITKQNYGFQEIKQIIIDEFGK
;
A
#
# COMPACT_ATOMS: atom_id res chain seq x y z
N MET A 1 21.54 -4.99 -9.98
CA MET A 1 20.39 -4.17 -9.50
C MET A 1 20.57 -3.95 -8.01
N ALA A 2 20.57 -2.70 -7.55
CA ALA A 2 20.54 -2.42 -6.11
C ALA A 2 19.18 -2.83 -5.56
N ILE A 3 19.15 -3.50 -4.42
CA ILE A 3 17.91 -3.83 -3.72
C ILE A 3 17.45 -2.51 -3.05
N PRO A 4 16.31 -1.92 -3.45
CA PRO A 4 15.88 -0.65 -2.90
C PRO A 4 15.57 -0.80 -1.41
N ILE A 5 16.24 0.01 -0.60
CA ILE A 5 16.15 -0.05 0.86
C ILE A 5 14.85 0.62 1.31
N SER A 6 14.07 -0.02 2.18
CA SER A 6 12.87 0.59 2.74
C SER A 6 13.23 1.78 3.63
N ALA A 7 12.42 2.85 3.52
CA ALA A 7 12.55 4.06 4.31
C ALA A 7 12.06 3.85 5.75
N ARG A 8 12.66 4.57 6.68
CA ARG A 8 12.34 4.48 8.12
C ARG A 8 12.57 5.83 8.80
N ARG A 9 11.97 5.99 9.98
CA ARG A 9 12.16 7.16 10.84
C ARG A 9 13.58 7.21 11.38
N ASP A 10 14.49 7.69 10.56
CA ASP A 10 15.94 7.67 10.75
C ASP A 10 16.57 8.91 10.09
N GLY A 11 17.51 9.55 10.79
CA GLY A 11 18.20 10.73 10.29
C GLY A 11 19.12 10.44 9.09
N ALA A 12 19.55 9.19 8.92
CA ALA A 12 20.34 8.77 7.76
C ALA A 12 19.50 8.60 6.49
N ASN A 13 18.17 8.50 6.62
CA ASN A 13 17.25 8.45 5.49
C ASN A 13 16.85 9.88 5.13
N ILE A 14 16.93 10.25 3.85
CA ILE A 14 16.65 11.60 3.40
C ILE A 14 15.72 11.62 2.19
N MET A 15 14.94 12.68 2.05
CA MET A 15 14.35 13.10 0.79
C MET A 15 15.09 14.34 0.32
N HIS A 16 15.56 14.34 -0.92
CA HIS A 16 16.27 15.47 -1.53
C HIS A 16 15.65 15.82 -2.88
N CYS A 17 15.80 17.07 -3.29
CA CYS A 17 15.29 17.52 -4.57
C CYS A 17 16.12 16.92 -5.73
N THR A 18 15.44 16.44 -6.78
CA THR A 18 16.07 15.94 -8.01
C THR A 18 16.38 17.04 -9.02
N GLY A 19 15.88 18.24 -8.78
CA GLY A 19 16.14 19.47 -9.51
C GLY A 19 16.00 20.67 -8.58
N PRO A 20 16.34 21.89 -9.04
CA PRO A 20 16.39 23.04 -8.16
C PRO A 20 15.01 23.44 -7.63
N ASP A 21 14.92 23.64 -6.31
CA ASP A 21 13.78 24.27 -5.64
C ASP A 21 13.90 25.80 -5.80
N VAL A 22 13.20 26.36 -6.79
CA VAL A 22 13.31 27.78 -7.13
C VAL A 22 12.41 28.61 -6.22
N CYS A 23 13.02 29.40 -5.33
CA CYS A 23 12.33 30.27 -4.38
C CYS A 23 12.60 31.75 -4.65
N LYS A 24 11.61 32.60 -4.36
CA LYS A 24 11.78 34.06 -4.37
C LYS A 24 12.66 34.47 -3.18
N THR A 25 13.78 35.12 -3.46
CA THR A 25 14.84 35.43 -2.50
C THR A 25 15.08 36.95 -2.47
N PRO A 26 15.22 37.57 -1.30
CA PRO A 26 15.47 39.00 -1.19
C PRO A 26 16.89 39.31 -1.66
N MET A 27 17.00 40.25 -2.60
CA MET A 27 18.27 40.77 -3.11
C MET A 27 18.13 42.28 -3.26
N GLY A 28 18.64 43.01 -2.26
CA GLY A 28 18.39 44.45 -2.12
C GLY A 28 16.89 44.74 -1.95
N SER A 29 16.34 45.63 -2.77
CA SER A 29 14.92 46.00 -2.77
C SER A 29 14.02 45.05 -3.58
N SER A 30 14.59 44.01 -4.22
CA SER A 30 13.86 43.12 -5.14
C SER A 30 13.77 41.68 -4.62
N MET A 31 12.77 40.94 -5.11
CA MET A 31 12.63 39.50 -4.90
C MET A 31 13.00 38.74 -6.17
N VAL A 32 14.12 38.03 -6.14
CA VAL A 32 14.71 37.35 -7.31
C VAL A 32 14.48 35.83 -7.20
N PRO A 33 14.07 35.14 -8.28
CA PRO A 33 14.06 33.68 -8.32
C PRO A 33 15.47 33.10 -8.21
N VAL A 34 15.73 32.30 -7.16
CA VAL A 34 17.02 31.65 -6.93
C VAL A 34 16.82 30.15 -6.78
N PRO A 35 17.61 29.31 -7.49
CA PRO A 35 17.57 27.85 -7.35
C PRO A 35 18.27 27.39 -6.06
N TYR A 36 17.62 26.50 -5.31
CA TYR A 36 18.18 25.87 -4.10
C TYR A 36 18.19 24.36 -4.20
N MET A 37 19.05 23.72 -3.40
CA MET A 37 19.01 22.28 -3.17
C MET A 37 18.34 22.02 -1.82
N SER A 38 17.06 21.65 -1.84
CA SER A 38 16.32 21.38 -0.62
C SER A 38 16.31 19.89 -0.25
N MET A 39 16.40 19.62 1.05
CA MET A 39 16.41 18.27 1.59
C MET A 39 15.75 18.19 2.96
N VAL A 40 15.39 16.98 3.37
CA VAL A 40 14.84 16.69 4.69
C VAL A 40 15.25 15.29 5.14
N ALA A 41 15.65 15.18 6.40
CA ALA A 41 15.92 13.89 7.04
C ALA A 41 14.64 13.29 7.64
N LEU A 42 14.54 11.96 7.66
CA LEU A 42 13.34 11.25 8.14
C LEU A 42 13.34 11.00 9.66
N GLY A 43 14.37 11.43 10.40
CA GLY A 43 14.47 11.20 11.85
C GLY A 43 13.31 11.82 12.64
N SER A 44 12.84 12.99 12.20
CA SER A 44 11.73 13.72 12.81
C SER A 44 10.38 13.47 12.13
N SER A 45 10.27 12.39 11.36
CA SER A 45 9.02 12.07 10.67
C SER A 45 7.87 11.78 11.63
N VAL A 46 6.68 12.20 11.21
CA VAL A 46 5.40 11.99 11.87
C VAL A 46 4.52 11.09 11.02
N ARG A 47 3.43 10.55 11.59
CA ARG A 47 2.55 9.57 10.91
C ARG A 47 3.32 8.33 10.40
N THR A 48 4.42 8.00 11.09
CA THR A 48 5.19 6.78 10.89
C THR A 48 4.48 5.59 11.51
N SER A 49 4.87 4.39 11.11
CA SER A 49 4.27 3.15 11.60
C SER A 49 4.40 3.02 13.11
N ARG A 50 3.34 2.58 13.80
CA ARG A 50 3.35 2.37 15.26
C ARG A 50 3.84 0.96 15.61
N THR A 51 3.49 -0.02 14.77
CA THR A 51 3.68 -1.46 15.01
C THR A 51 4.77 -2.07 14.14
N VAL A 52 5.02 -1.55 12.93
CA VAL A 52 6.02 -2.12 12.01
C VAL A 52 7.36 -1.42 12.19
N ARG A 53 8.42 -2.23 12.29
CA ARG A 53 9.80 -1.76 12.45
C ARG A 53 10.66 -2.22 11.28
N ASN A 54 11.42 -1.28 10.73
CA ASN A 54 12.45 -1.51 9.73
C ASN A 54 13.80 -1.17 10.39
N ASN A 55 14.68 -2.18 10.52
CA ASN A 55 15.95 -2.07 11.23
C ASN A 55 15.81 -1.43 12.64
N GLY A 56 14.80 -1.88 13.40
CA GLY A 56 14.51 -1.36 14.75
C GLY A 56 13.86 0.02 14.83
N LYS A 57 13.68 0.73 13.70
CA LYS A 57 13.05 2.05 13.64
C LYS A 57 11.63 1.97 13.06
N GLN A 58 10.78 2.95 13.35
CA GLN A 58 9.42 3.00 12.81
C GLN A 58 9.47 3.07 11.29
N ASP A 59 8.69 2.24 10.60
CA ASP A 59 8.62 2.26 9.14
C ASP A 59 8.09 3.61 8.63
N PHE A 60 8.70 4.11 7.55
CA PHE A 60 8.22 5.29 6.84
C PHE A 60 7.39 4.81 5.65
N GLN A 61 6.09 5.00 5.76
CA GLN A 61 5.08 4.52 4.83
C GLN A 61 4.46 5.69 4.06
N LEU A 62 3.61 5.40 3.07
CA LEU A 62 3.03 6.41 2.19
C LEU A 62 2.30 7.53 2.98
N ASN A 63 1.68 7.17 4.10
CA ASN A 63 0.97 8.09 4.99
C ASN A 63 1.88 8.94 5.90
N SER A 64 3.18 8.67 5.94
CA SER A 64 4.16 9.36 6.78
C SER A 64 4.55 10.72 6.21
N ARG A 65 4.95 11.65 7.07
CA ARG A 65 5.39 13.00 6.70
C ARG A 65 6.72 13.32 7.36
N ALA A 66 7.67 13.81 6.58
CA ALA A 66 8.87 14.43 7.12
C ALA A 66 8.62 15.94 7.31
N LEU A 67 9.24 16.49 8.34
CA LEU A 67 9.14 17.89 8.72
C LEU A 67 10.52 18.53 8.61
N VAL A 68 10.56 19.87 8.59
CA VAL A 68 11.80 20.64 8.62
C VAL A 68 12.64 20.42 7.34
N VAL A 69 12.07 20.81 6.19
CA VAL A 69 12.85 20.91 4.94
C VAL A 69 13.85 22.06 5.07
N THR A 70 15.09 21.79 4.67
CA THR A 70 16.25 22.68 4.75
C THR A 70 16.91 22.87 3.39
N GLY A 71 17.82 23.84 3.27
CA GLY A 71 18.63 24.09 2.07
C GLY A 71 18.13 25.25 1.19
N HIS A 72 17.01 25.87 1.56
CA HIS A 72 16.37 26.99 0.86
C HIS A 72 15.92 28.10 1.82
N GLU A 73 16.55 28.20 2.99
CA GLU A 73 16.29 29.19 4.03
C GLU A 73 16.31 30.65 3.56
N PRO A 74 17.17 31.07 2.62
CA PRO A 74 17.16 32.46 2.13
C PRO A 74 15.94 32.77 1.25
N GLY A 75 15.25 31.76 0.73
CA GLY A 75 14.07 31.87 -0.14
C GLY A 75 12.78 32.27 0.59
N VAL A 76 12.80 33.36 1.37
CA VAL A 76 11.67 33.77 2.25
C VAL A 76 10.39 34.13 1.49
N GLY A 77 10.50 34.43 0.20
CA GLY A 77 9.36 34.67 -0.69
C GLY A 77 8.68 33.40 -1.19
N LYS A 78 9.09 32.22 -0.68
CA LYS A 78 8.54 30.89 -0.98
C LYS A 78 8.76 30.47 -2.45
N GLY A 79 8.37 29.24 -2.78
CA GLY A 79 8.55 28.70 -4.13
C GLY A 79 7.80 29.49 -5.21
N VAL A 80 8.43 29.64 -6.39
CA VAL A 80 7.89 30.42 -7.51
C VAL A 80 6.64 29.78 -8.12
N LYS A 81 6.66 28.46 -8.33
CA LYS A 81 5.52 27.71 -8.91
C LYS A 81 4.49 27.33 -7.85
N VAL A 82 4.95 26.94 -6.68
CA VAL A 82 4.13 26.56 -5.54
C VAL A 82 4.71 27.24 -4.32
N SER A 83 3.88 27.91 -3.52
CA SER A 83 4.29 28.70 -2.36
C SER A 83 4.72 27.86 -1.15
N GLY A 84 5.27 26.67 -1.37
CA GLY A 84 5.89 25.85 -0.34
C GLY A 84 7.08 26.58 0.29
N TYR A 85 7.19 26.53 1.62
CA TYR A 85 8.38 26.98 2.34
C TYR A 85 8.50 26.27 3.69
N LYS A 86 9.68 25.67 3.98
CA LYS A 86 10.00 24.91 5.20
C LYS A 86 8.85 24.01 5.70
N SER A 87 8.11 23.40 4.77
CA SER A 87 6.89 22.67 5.10
C SER A 87 7.09 21.16 5.08
N HIS A 88 6.04 20.41 4.80
CA HIS A 88 6.05 18.95 4.86
C HIS A 88 6.71 18.36 3.62
N ALA A 89 7.36 17.23 3.78
CA ALA A 89 7.71 16.34 2.68
C ALA A 89 7.03 14.99 2.83
N LEU A 90 6.61 14.41 1.71
CA LEU A 90 5.90 13.14 1.70
C LEU A 90 6.17 12.35 0.42
N ALA A 91 6.16 11.04 0.52
CA ALA A 91 6.25 10.16 -0.63
C ALA A 91 4.96 10.24 -1.46
N LYS A 92 5.08 10.30 -2.78
CA LYS A 92 3.96 10.33 -3.73
C LYS A 92 3.52 8.93 -4.15
N LYS A 93 4.44 7.97 -4.07
CA LYS A 93 4.20 6.56 -4.39
C LYS A 93 5.00 5.70 -3.41
N GLY A 94 4.57 4.45 -3.28
CA GLY A 94 5.28 3.41 -2.54
C GLY A 94 5.14 2.07 -3.25
N SER A 95 5.45 1.00 -2.54
CA SER A 95 5.32 -0.37 -3.02
C SER A 95 3.88 -0.70 -3.42
N LYS A 96 3.72 -1.50 -4.48
CA LYS A 96 2.41 -2.02 -4.93
C LYS A 96 1.99 -3.27 -4.16
N THR A 97 2.93 -3.95 -3.52
CA THR A 97 2.74 -5.30 -2.96
C THR A 97 3.04 -5.38 -1.47
N VAL A 98 3.83 -4.44 -0.94
CA VAL A 98 4.29 -4.45 0.45
C VAL A 98 3.69 -3.26 1.22
N PHE A 99 3.08 -3.56 2.36
CA PHE A 99 2.33 -2.60 3.16
C PHE A 99 2.79 -2.67 4.63
N SER A 100 2.87 -1.52 5.28
CA SER A 100 3.00 -1.36 6.73
C SER A 100 1.68 -0.79 7.24
N GLU A 101 1.04 -1.42 8.22
CA GLU A 101 -0.23 -0.92 8.79
C GLU A 101 -1.27 -0.54 7.71
N GLY A 102 -1.36 -1.32 6.63
CA GLY A 102 -2.27 -1.02 5.52
C GLY A 102 -1.80 0.07 4.55
N TRP A 103 -0.79 0.88 4.84
CA TRP A 103 -0.23 1.84 3.87
C TRP A 103 0.97 1.25 3.12
N ALA A 104 1.14 1.65 1.86
CA ALA A 104 2.28 1.18 1.06
C ALA A 104 3.62 1.59 1.68
N VAL A 105 4.58 0.65 1.74
CA VAL A 105 5.95 0.93 2.19
C VAL A 105 6.65 1.83 1.20
N VAL A 106 7.39 2.83 1.68
CA VAL A 106 8.20 3.73 0.85
C VAL A 106 9.63 3.20 0.81
N ARG A 107 10.28 3.27 -0.34
CA ARG A 107 11.65 2.80 -0.56
C ARG A 107 12.51 3.91 -1.12
N ASP A 108 13.82 3.66 -1.09
CA ASP A 108 14.75 4.47 -1.86
C ASP A 108 14.28 4.60 -3.31
N SER A 109 14.49 5.80 -3.87
CA SER A 109 14.09 6.18 -5.23
C SER A 109 12.57 6.25 -5.49
N ASP A 110 11.70 5.96 -4.52
CA ASP A 110 10.27 6.25 -4.68
C ASP A 110 10.06 7.79 -4.72
N PRO A 111 9.23 8.32 -5.65
CA PRO A 111 9.10 9.75 -5.86
C PRO A 111 8.47 10.43 -4.65
N ALA A 112 8.99 11.60 -4.28
CA ALA A 112 8.50 12.41 -3.16
C ALA A 112 8.10 13.83 -3.60
N TRP A 113 7.28 14.49 -2.79
CA TRP A 113 7.03 15.92 -2.85
C TRP A 113 7.67 16.58 -1.64
N ILE A 114 8.72 17.36 -1.89
CA ILE A 114 9.39 18.17 -0.87
C ILE A 114 8.74 19.56 -0.81
N ASN A 115 8.64 20.09 0.41
CA ASN A 115 8.16 21.45 0.65
C ASN A 115 6.69 21.65 0.19
N ARG A 116 5.85 20.63 0.37
CA ARG A 116 4.43 20.70 0.05
C ARG A 116 3.71 21.63 1.05
N PRO A 117 2.83 22.54 0.59
CA PRO A 117 1.98 23.32 1.48
C PRO A 117 1.07 22.41 2.34
N GLY A 118 1.39 22.30 3.62
CA GLY A 118 0.64 21.51 4.60
C GLY A 118 0.85 20.00 4.48
N PRO A 119 0.29 19.23 5.44
CA PRO A 119 0.59 17.80 5.61
C PRO A 119 -0.02 16.90 4.53
N GLY A 120 -0.96 17.39 3.72
CA GLY A 120 -1.71 16.57 2.79
C GLY A 120 -2.69 15.62 3.46
N GLY A 121 -3.51 14.96 2.64
CA GLY A 121 -4.54 14.05 3.11
C GLY A 121 -3.98 12.76 3.71
N THR A 122 -4.91 11.86 4.03
CA THR A 122 -4.62 10.46 4.35
C THR A 122 -4.46 9.68 3.05
N GLU A 123 -3.39 8.91 2.95
CA GLU A 123 -3.13 8.10 1.76
C GLU A 123 -3.97 6.83 1.76
N PRO A 124 -4.20 6.20 0.60
CA PRO A 124 -4.96 4.95 0.51
C PRO A 124 -4.45 3.92 1.50
N HIS A 125 -5.35 3.51 2.39
CA HIS A 125 -5.11 2.50 3.39
C HIS A 125 -5.73 1.19 2.89
N ARG A 126 -4.88 0.21 2.60
CA ARG A 126 -5.30 -1.16 2.35
C ARG A 126 -5.89 -1.71 3.63
N THR A 127 -7.21 -1.85 3.65
CA THR A 127 -7.84 -2.72 4.62
C THR A 127 -7.45 -4.16 4.26
N MET A 128 -7.14 -4.96 5.29
CA MET A 128 -7.36 -6.39 5.13
C MET A 128 -8.82 -6.50 4.73
N GLY A 129 -9.11 -7.07 3.56
CA GLY A 129 -10.49 -7.42 3.28
C GLY A 129 -10.91 -8.34 4.41
N GLU A 130 -11.90 -7.95 5.21
CA GLU A 130 -12.75 -8.93 5.86
C GLU A 130 -13.54 -9.61 4.74
N GLU A 131 -12.87 -10.40 3.90
CA GLU A 131 -13.54 -11.63 3.55
C GLU A 131 -13.62 -12.36 4.89
N LYS A 132 -14.81 -12.33 5.50
CA LYS A 132 -15.22 -13.39 6.40
C LYS A 132 -15.11 -14.66 5.56
N VAL A 133 -13.92 -15.25 5.49
CA VAL A 133 -13.79 -16.66 5.20
C VAL A 133 -14.65 -17.28 6.29
N PRO A 134 -15.79 -17.90 5.96
CA PRO A 134 -16.60 -18.51 6.98
C PRO A 134 -15.67 -19.44 7.74
N ILE A 135 -15.50 -19.22 9.05
CA ILE A 135 -15.02 -20.28 9.93
C ILE A 135 -16.15 -21.31 9.91
N LEU A 136 -16.20 -22.09 8.84
CA LEU A 136 -16.98 -23.31 8.77
C LEU A 136 -16.03 -24.34 9.34
N LEU A 137 -16.33 -24.74 10.58
CA LEU A 137 -15.66 -25.80 11.32
C LEU A 137 -15.04 -26.81 10.34
N ALA A 138 -13.74 -27.04 10.49
CA ALA A 138 -13.10 -28.23 9.95
C ALA A 138 -13.79 -29.45 10.59
N GLY A 139 -14.89 -29.88 9.97
CA GLY A 139 -15.50 -31.17 10.20
C GLY A 139 -14.57 -32.21 9.62
N SER A 140 -13.76 -32.79 10.50
CA SER A 140 -13.01 -34.00 10.25
C SER A 140 -13.91 -35.09 9.65
N GLY A 141 -13.46 -35.69 8.55
CA GLY A 141 -13.73 -37.09 8.23
C GLY A 141 -15.04 -37.39 7.49
N GLY A 142 -14.94 -37.52 6.17
CA GLY A 142 -15.81 -38.39 5.38
C GLY A 142 -17.09 -37.77 4.80
N THR A 143 -17.65 -38.48 3.82
CA THR A 143 -18.82 -38.12 3.03
C THR A 143 -19.98 -37.68 3.92
N PRO A 144 -20.60 -36.51 3.71
CA PRO A 144 -21.93 -36.26 4.25
C PRO A 144 -22.87 -37.32 3.64
N GLY A 145 -23.37 -38.25 4.44
CA GLY A 145 -24.32 -39.31 4.02
C GLY A 145 -25.69 -38.79 3.55
N ASN A 146 -25.77 -37.53 3.13
CA ASN A 146 -26.97 -36.82 2.76
C ASN A 146 -26.69 -35.98 1.50
N ASN A 147 -27.02 -36.54 0.33
CA ASN A 147 -26.84 -35.93 -1.00
C ASN A 147 -27.42 -34.49 -1.10
N ARG A 148 -28.41 -34.14 -0.26
CA ARG A 148 -28.98 -32.79 -0.20
C ARG A 148 -28.00 -31.75 0.37
N ALA A 149 -27.12 -32.13 1.30
CA ALA A 149 -26.15 -31.23 1.89
C ALA A 149 -25.02 -30.90 0.91
N GLN A 150 -24.54 -31.92 0.18
CA GLN A 150 -23.54 -31.77 -0.88
C GLN A 150 -24.06 -30.88 -2.01
N ASN A 151 -25.29 -31.12 -2.49
CA ASN A 151 -25.89 -30.30 -3.55
C ASN A 151 -26.06 -28.82 -3.14
N ARG A 152 -26.29 -28.53 -1.85
CA ARG A 152 -26.30 -27.16 -1.34
C ARG A 152 -24.91 -26.52 -1.31
N GLN A 153 -23.88 -27.28 -0.94
CA GLN A 153 -22.50 -26.79 -0.92
C GLN A 153 -22.01 -26.44 -2.34
N VAL A 154 -22.31 -27.30 -3.32
CA VAL A 154 -21.93 -27.09 -4.73
C VAL A 154 -22.62 -25.86 -5.31
N ARG A 155 -23.91 -25.69 -5.06
CA ARG A 155 -24.65 -24.48 -5.47
C ARG A 155 -24.14 -23.21 -4.79
N ALA A 156 -23.80 -23.29 -3.50
CA ALA A 156 -23.24 -22.15 -2.78
C ALA A 156 -21.87 -21.75 -3.33
N LEU A 157 -21.00 -22.72 -3.63
CA LEU A 157 -19.70 -22.49 -4.27
C LEU A 157 -19.87 -21.94 -5.68
N GLY A 158 -20.74 -22.49 -6.53
CA GLY A 158 -20.95 -21.95 -7.87
C GLY A 158 -21.46 -20.51 -7.87
N LYS A 159 -22.31 -20.14 -6.90
CA LYS A 159 -22.71 -18.75 -6.70
C LYS A 159 -21.55 -17.86 -6.25
N GLN A 160 -20.66 -18.38 -5.40
CA GLN A 160 -19.48 -17.66 -4.91
C GLN A 160 -18.47 -17.37 -6.04
N TYR A 161 -18.21 -18.35 -6.91
CA TYR A 161 -17.24 -18.22 -8.01
C TYR A 161 -17.86 -17.72 -9.32
N GLY A 162 -19.17 -17.43 -9.32
CA GLY A 162 -19.88 -16.93 -10.50
C GLY A 162 -19.85 -17.91 -11.68
N LEU A 163 -20.01 -19.20 -11.39
CA LEU A 163 -20.12 -20.25 -12.40
C LEU A 163 -21.44 -20.11 -13.17
N THR A 164 -21.40 -20.34 -14.48
CA THR A 164 -22.62 -20.46 -15.30
C THR A 164 -23.35 -21.77 -15.01
N ASP A 165 -24.61 -21.88 -15.43
CA ASP A 165 -25.40 -23.11 -15.23
C ASP A 165 -24.70 -24.33 -15.87
N ASP A 166 -24.09 -24.16 -17.05
CA ASP A 166 -23.30 -25.20 -17.73
C ASP A 166 -22.04 -25.60 -16.93
N GLN A 167 -21.34 -24.63 -16.34
CA GLN A 167 -20.15 -24.89 -15.51
C GLN A 167 -20.52 -25.57 -14.19
N LEU A 168 -21.68 -25.23 -13.63
CA LEU A 168 -22.24 -25.89 -12.46
C LEU A 168 -22.61 -27.34 -12.74
N GLU A 169 -23.15 -27.63 -13.93
CA GLU A 169 -23.45 -28.99 -14.37
C GLU A 169 -22.17 -29.81 -14.57
N GLN A 170 -21.15 -29.24 -15.23
CA GLN A 170 -19.85 -29.87 -15.39
C GLN A 170 -19.16 -30.15 -14.05
N LEU A 171 -19.19 -29.17 -13.13
CA LEU A 171 -18.69 -29.37 -11.77
C LEU A 171 -19.45 -30.50 -11.06
N HIS A 172 -20.78 -30.56 -11.23
CA HIS A 172 -21.62 -31.60 -10.65
C HIS A 172 -21.26 -32.98 -11.21
N GLU A 173 -20.96 -33.13 -12.50
CA GLU A 173 -20.50 -34.40 -13.08
C GLU A 173 -19.13 -34.82 -12.52
N ILE A 174 -18.17 -33.90 -12.41
CA ILE A 174 -16.81 -34.17 -11.91
C ILE A 174 -16.84 -34.69 -10.48
N ILE A 175 -17.66 -34.08 -9.62
CA ILE A 175 -17.77 -34.47 -8.20
C ILE A 175 -18.67 -35.69 -7.98
N THR A 176 -19.49 -36.07 -8.97
CA THR A 176 -20.45 -37.17 -8.81
C THR A 176 -19.69 -38.49 -8.62
N LYS A 177 -20.05 -39.23 -7.56
CA LYS A 177 -19.41 -40.50 -7.13
C LYS A 177 -17.97 -40.37 -6.61
N GLN A 178 -17.47 -39.15 -6.41
CA GLN A 178 -16.14 -38.92 -5.85
C GLN A 178 -16.27 -38.34 -4.42
N ASN A 179 -15.45 -38.83 -3.49
CA ASN A 179 -15.52 -38.45 -2.07
C ASN A 179 -14.76 -37.16 -1.78
N TYR A 180 -15.02 -36.11 -2.56
CA TYR A 180 -14.32 -34.83 -2.41
C TYR A 180 -14.88 -34.00 -1.26
N GLY A 181 -13.97 -33.55 -0.39
CA GLY A 181 -14.24 -32.57 0.63
C GLY A 181 -14.40 -31.16 0.04
N PHE A 182 -14.91 -30.25 0.87
CA PHE A 182 -15.21 -28.86 0.47
C PHE A 182 -14.01 -28.10 -0.14
N GLN A 183 -12.80 -28.34 0.38
CA GLN A 183 -11.57 -27.72 -0.13
C GLN A 183 -11.13 -28.31 -1.48
N GLU A 184 -11.34 -29.60 -1.70
CA GLU A 184 -10.98 -30.29 -2.94
C GLU A 184 -11.91 -29.82 -4.08
N ILE A 185 -13.21 -29.67 -3.79
CA ILE A 185 -14.18 -29.10 -4.76
C ILE A 185 -13.80 -27.65 -5.10
N LYS A 186 -13.35 -26.85 -4.13
CA LYS A 186 -12.87 -25.49 -4.39
C LYS A 186 -11.64 -25.48 -5.31
N GLN A 187 -10.70 -26.39 -5.08
CA GLN A 187 -9.50 -26.49 -5.92
C GLN A 187 -9.85 -26.88 -7.36
N ILE A 188 -10.76 -27.84 -7.54
CA ILE A 188 -11.28 -28.23 -8.86
C ILE A 188 -11.91 -27.04 -9.58
N ILE A 189 -12.65 -26.18 -8.88
CA ILE A 189 -13.25 -24.98 -9.50
C ILE A 189 -12.17 -24.04 -10.06
N ILE A 190 -11.10 -23.84 -9.31
CA ILE A 190 -9.99 -22.98 -9.70
C ILE A 190 -9.25 -23.60 -10.89
N ASP A 191 -8.99 -24.90 -10.85
CA ASP A 191 -8.18 -25.61 -11.83
C ASP A 191 -8.92 -25.81 -13.17
N GLU A 192 -10.21 -26.16 -13.13
CA GLU A 192 -11.01 -26.48 -14.33
C GLU A 192 -11.67 -25.25 -14.97
N PHE A 193 -12.10 -24.27 -14.15
CA PHE A 193 -12.84 -23.10 -14.65
C PHE A 193 -12.06 -21.78 -14.58
N GLY A 194 -10.84 -21.78 -14.03
CA GLY A 194 -9.95 -20.61 -13.97
C GLY A 194 -10.51 -19.44 -13.15
N LYS A 195 -11.30 -19.75 -12.11
CA LYS A 195 -12.02 -18.78 -11.25
C LYS A 195 -11.33 -18.54 -9.92
#